data_AF-A0A160N1Z5-F1
#
_entry.id   AF-A0A160N1Z5-F1
#
_cell.length_a   1.000
_cell.length_b   1.000
_cell.length_c   1.000
_cell.angle_alpha   90.00
_cell.angle_beta   90.00
_cell.angle_gamma   90.00
#
_symmetry.space_group_name_H-M   'P 1'
#
loop_
_entity.id
_entity.type
_entity.pdbx_description
1 polymer ?
#
loop_
_entity_poly.entity_id
_entity_poly.type
_entity_poly.pdbx_seq_one_letter_code
_entity_poly.pdbx_strand_id
1 'polypeptide(L)'
;MYDHELARLPYRRPPMNRGIDPQRLNWLWRLICELGEVQPDEVVEALHAAVVPVDAHRARSWTVGDRDPGFFPITLAELERNLRALIALRQAREHTERGLQRVAAESTAADADLDAGDLPLEW
;
A
#
# COMPACT_ATOMS: atom_id res chain seq x y z
N MET A 1 -0.25 40.10 10.58
CA MET A 1 0.34 40.02 11.93
C MET A 1 0.34 38.54 12.30
N TYR A 2 1.49 37.88 12.20
CA TYR A 2 1.63 36.46 12.52
C TYR A 2 1.90 36.38 14.03
N ASP A 3 1.01 35.74 14.79
CA ASP A 3 1.13 35.70 16.23
C ASP A 3 2.06 34.54 16.64
N HIS A 4 3.30 34.90 17.02
CA HIS A 4 4.32 33.95 17.46
C HIS A 4 3.95 33.20 18.74
N GLU A 5 3.02 33.72 19.55
CA GLU A 5 2.59 33.06 20.79
C GLU A 5 1.58 31.95 20.49
N LEU A 6 0.67 32.16 19.54
CA LEU A 6 -0.27 31.14 19.06
C LEU A 6 0.44 29.91 18.45
N ALA A 7 1.60 30.10 17.81
CA ALA A 7 2.38 29.01 17.23
C ALA A 7 3.09 28.12 18.28
N ARG A 8 3.20 28.57 19.54
CA ARG A 8 3.81 27.82 20.65
C ARG A 8 2.80 27.02 21.46
N LEU A 9 1.51 27.27 21.31
CA LEU A 9 0.47 26.52 21.99
C LEU A 9 0.37 25.11 21.36
N PRO A 10 0.22 24.04 22.18
CA PRO A 10 -0.08 22.73 21.63
C PRO A 10 -1.38 22.82 20.84
N TYR A 11 -1.38 22.25 19.63
CA TYR A 11 -2.54 22.26 18.73
C TYR A 11 -3.79 21.84 19.49
N ARG A 12 -4.68 22.79 19.77
CA ARG A 12 -5.99 22.50 20.33
C ARG A 12 -6.93 22.17 19.18
N ARG A 13 -7.28 20.89 19.11
CA ARG A 13 -8.30 20.39 18.19
C ARG A 13 -9.57 21.21 18.38
N PRO A 14 -10.08 21.90 17.35
CA PRO A 14 -11.38 22.56 17.42
C PRO A 14 -12.46 21.54 17.82
N PRO A 15 -13.48 21.94 18.61
CA PRO A 15 -14.60 21.04 18.91
C PRO A 15 -15.18 20.50 17.60
N MET A 16 -15.35 19.17 17.54
CA MET A 16 -15.85 18.45 16.36
C MET A 16 -17.33 18.78 16.13
N ASN A 17 -17.60 19.96 15.57
CA ASN A 17 -18.95 20.39 15.17
C ASN A 17 -19.31 19.88 13.76
N ARG A 18 -18.36 19.25 13.06
CA ARG A 18 -18.53 18.65 11.74
C ARG A 18 -18.23 17.15 11.86
N GLY A 19 -19.10 16.30 11.30
CA GLY A 19 -18.96 14.84 11.33
C GLY A 19 -17.75 14.27 10.57
N ILE A 20 -16.72 15.07 10.32
CA ILE A 20 -15.53 14.74 9.56
C ILE A 20 -14.32 15.12 10.41
N ASP A 21 -13.46 14.13 10.66
CA ASP A 21 -12.20 14.30 11.39
C ASP A 21 -11.07 14.70 10.42
N PRO A 22 -10.54 15.93 10.49
CA PRO A 22 -9.48 16.38 9.59
C PRO A 22 -8.18 15.56 9.70
N GLN A 23 -7.86 15.05 10.89
CA GLN A 23 -6.66 14.22 11.09
C GLN A 23 -6.82 12.88 10.37
N ARG A 24 -8.01 12.29 10.45
CA ARG A 24 -8.35 11.06 9.73
C ARG A 24 -8.29 11.28 8.22
N LEU A 25 -8.81 12.40 7.72
CA LEU A 25 -8.71 12.75 6.30
C LEU A 25 -7.26 12.92 5.83
N ASN A 26 -6.45 13.64 6.60
CA ASN A 26 -5.03 13.81 6.27
C ASN A 26 -4.29 12.45 6.27
N TRP A 27 -4.61 11.58 7.24
CA TRP A 27 -4.08 10.23 7.26
C TRP A 27 -4.48 9.42 6.02
N LEU A 28 -5.76 9.43 5.64
CA LEU A 28 -6.23 8.76 4.43
C LEU A 28 -5.54 9.28 3.18
N TRP A 29 -5.37 10.60 3.07
CA TRP A 29 -4.66 11.22 1.96
C TRP A 29 -3.23 10.69 1.84
N ARG A 30 -2.52 10.53 2.97
CA ARG A 30 -1.17 9.92 2.96
C ARG A 30 -1.16 8.50 2.41
N LEU A 31 -2.14 7.66 2.80
CA LEU A 31 -2.25 6.30 2.26
C LEU A 31 -2.53 6.30 0.75
N ILE A 32 -3.37 7.22 0.27
CA ILE A 32 -3.63 7.39 -1.16
C ILE A 32 -2.36 7.79 -1.90
N CYS A 33 -1.58 8.74 -1.38
CA CYS A 33 -0.31 9.14 -1.97
C CYS A 33 0.74 8.03 -1.96
N GLU A 34 0.79 7.21 -0.90
CA GLU A 34 1.69 6.06 -0.81
C GLU A 34 1.36 4.98 -1.85
N LEU A 35 0.07 4.75 -2.10
CA LEU A 35 -0.40 3.79 -3.10
C LEU A 35 -0.25 4.31 -4.54
N GLY A 36 -0.53 5.58 -4.81
CA GLY A 36 -0.55 6.07 -6.19
C GLY A 36 -1.64 5.38 -7.03
N GLU A 37 -1.29 4.92 -8.23
CA GLU A 37 -2.24 4.27 -9.14
C GLU A 37 -2.63 2.87 -8.63
N VAL A 38 -3.92 2.54 -8.71
CA VAL A 38 -4.51 1.28 -8.23
C VAL A 38 -5.36 0.70 -9.35
N GLN A 39 -5.14 -0.58 -9.66
CA GLN A 39 -5.92 -1.31 -10.66
C GLN A 39 -7.03 -2.13 -9.99
N PRO A 40 -8.20 -2.31 -10.63
CA PRO A 40 -9.31 -3.09 -10.07
C PRO A 40 -8.93 -4.50 -9.63
N ASP A 41 -8.09 -5.20 -10.41
CA ASP A 41 -7.68 -6.57 -10.10
C ASP A 41 -6.83 -6.62 -8.81
N GLU A 42 -6.00 -5.61 -8.59
CA GLU A 42 -5.23 -5.46 -7.36
C GLU A 42 -6.14 -5.23 -6.14
N VAL A 43 -7.23 -4.47 -6.31
CA VAL A 43 -8.23 -4.27 -5.25
C VAL A 43 -8.89 -5.59 -4.89
N VAL A 44 -9.28 -6.40 -5.87
CA VAL A 44 -9.88 -7.72 -5.63
C VAL A 44 -8.93 -8.59 -4.83
N GLU A 45 -7.69 -8.71 -5.30
CA GLU A 45 -6.68 -9.56 -4.66
C GLU A 45 -6.37 -9.10 -3.23
N ALA A 46 -6.17 -7.81 -3.01
CA ALA A 46 -5.86 -7.27 -1.68
C ALA A 46 -7.02 -7.50 -0.69
N LEU A 47 -8.26 -7.30 -1.14
CA LEU A 47 -9.42 -7.52 -0.30
C LEU A 47 -9.65 -9.00 -0.01
N HIS A 48 -9.47 -9.89 -0.98
CA HIS A 48 -9.57 -11.34 -0.75
C HIS A 48 -8.47 -11.83 0.19
N ALA A 49 -7.23 -11.36 0.03
CA ALA A 49 -6.12 -11.66 0.96
C ALA A 49 -6.41 -11.18 2.39
N ALA A 50 -7.16 -10.09 2.55
CA ALA A 50 -7.64 -9.57 3.83
C ALA A 50 -8.96 -10.20 4.31
N VAL A 51 -9.46 -11.26 3.65
CA VAL A 51 -10.72 -11.95 3.98
C VAL A 51 -11.94 -11.01 3.91
N VAL A 52 -11.87 -10.01 3.02
CA VAL A 52 -12.97 -9.09 2.73
C VAL A 52 -13.63 -9.52 1.42
N PRO A 53 -14.91 -9.93 1.44
CA PRO A 53 -15.61 -10.29 0.21
C PRO A 53 -15.83 -9.05 -0.65
N VAL A 54 -15.40 -9.15 -1.91
CA VAL A 54 -15.63 -8.13 -2.94
C VAL A 54 -15.84 -8.84 -4.27
N ASP A 55 -16.78 -8.33 -5.06
CA ASP A 55 -16.99 -8.77 -6.44
C ASP A 55 -16.22 -7.87 -7.42
N ALA A 56 -15.93 -8.40 -8.61
CA ALA A 56 -15.16 -7.69 -9.63
C ALA A 56 -15.88 -6.42 -10.14
N HIS A 57 -17.21 -6.37 -10.09
CA HIS A 57 -17.97 -5.19 -10.51
C HIS A 57 -17.76 -4.02 -9.53
N ARG A 58 -17.78 -4.31 -8.23
CA ARG A 58 -17.49 -3.35 -7.17
C ARG A 58 -16.03 -2.90 -7.18
N ALA A 59 -15.09 -3.77 -7.52
CA ALA A 59 -13.69 -3.37 -7.68
C ALA A 59 -13.49 -2.41 -8.87
N ARG A 60 -14.18 -2.65 -10.00
CA ARG A 60 -14.15 -1.74 -11.17
C ARG A 60 -14.67 -0.33 -10.86
N SER A 61 -15.45 -0.16 -9.80
CA SER A 61 -15.96 1.17 -9.43
C SER A 61 -14.86 2.15 -9.00
N TRP A 62 -13.65 1.67 -8.72
CA TRP A 62 -12.51 2.49 -8.32
C TRP A 62 -11.95 3.35 -9.46
N THR A 63 -12.24 3.00 -10.71
CA THR A 63 -11.70 3.67 -11.90
C THR A 63 -12.72 4.55 -12.62
N VAL A 64 -13.94 4.66 -12.12
CA VAL A 64 -15.03 5.40 -12.76
C VAL A 64 -15.51 6.58 -11.90
N GLY A 65 -15.99 7.63 -12.56
CA GLY A 65 -16.53 8.82 -11.89
C GLY A 65 -17.96 8.62 -11.38
N ASP A 66 -18.44 9.56 -10.56
CA ASP A 66 -19.76 9.54 -9.90
C ASP A 66 -20.98 9.53 -10.84
N ARG A 67 -20.79 9.81 -12.13
CA ARG A 67 -21.83 9.78 -13.16
C ARG A 67 -21.89 8.46 -13.93
N ASP A 68 -20.93 7.56 -13.71
CA ASP A 68 -20.88 6.28 -14.41
C ASP A 68 -21.88 5.29 -13.80
N PRO A 69 -22.63 4.49 -14.59
CA PRO A 69 -23.53 3.46 -14.07
C PRO A 69 -22.84 2.40 -13.19
N GLY A 70 -21.55 2.17 -13.39
CA GLY A 70 -20.71 1.30 -12.58
C GLY A 70 -20.14 1.96 -11.33
N PHE A 71 -20.51 3.20 -11.03
CA PHE A 71 -20.09 3.88 -9.81
C PHE A 71 -20.75 3.27 -8.57
N PHE A 72 -19.93 2.98 -7.56
CA PHE A 72 -20.40 2.58 -6.24
C PHE A 72 -19.83 3.52 -5.19
N PRO A 73 -20.68 4.12 -4.33
CA PRO A 73 -20.18 4.93 -3.24
C PRO A 73 -19.39 4.06 -2.25
N ILE A 74 -18.24 4.57 -1.82
CA ILE A 74 -17.39 3.95 -0.81
C ILE A 74 -17.43 4.82 0.45
N THR A 75 -17.76 4.21 1.59
CA THR A 75 -17.71 4.93 2.86
C THR A 75 -16.26 5.19 3.29
N LEU A 76 -16.05 6.18 4.14
CA LEU A 76 -14.73 6.54 4.65
C LEU A 76 -14.04 5.38 5.40
N ALA A 77 -14.82 4.55 6.09
CA ALA A 77 -14.34 3.36 6.77
C ALA A 77 -13.96 2.23 5.80
N GLU A 78 -14.75 2.02 4.75
CA GLU A 78 -14.42 1.06 3.69
C GLU A 78 -13.16 1.48 2.94
N LEU A 79 -13.04 2.76 2.58
CA LEU A 79 -11.85 3.29 1.92
C LEU A 79 -10.61 3.05 2.80
N GLU A 80 -10.67 3.38 4.09
CA GLU A 80 -9.56 3.15 5.02
C GLU A 80 -9.12 1.69 5.08
N ARG A 81 -10.08 0.77 5.23
CA ARG A 81 -9.82 -0.68 5.25
C ARG A 81 -9.18 -1.14 3.94
N ASN A 82 -9.73 -0.70 2.81
CA ASN A 82 -9.31 -1.15 1.50
C ASN A 82 -7.90 -0.63 1.16
N LEU A 83 -7.58 0.62 1.48
CA LEU A 83 -6.23 1.18 1.32
C LEU A 83 -5.19 0.43 2.17
N ARG A 84 -5.53 0.09 3.42
CA ARG A 84 -4.64 -0.72 4.28
C ARG A 84 -4.38 -2.10 3.70
N ALA A 85 -5.40 -2.76 3.15
CA ALA A 85 -5.26 -4.07 2.51
C ALA A 85 -4.34 -4.00 1.28
N LEU A 86 -4.50 -2.98 0.43
CA LEU A 86 -3.65 -2.74 -0.73
C LEU A 86 -2.18 -2.52 -0.35
N ILE A 87 -1.92 -1.67 0.65
CA ILE A 87 -0.56 -1.42 1.15
C ILE A 87 0.05 -2.71 1.69
N ALA A 88 -0.69 -3.47 2.50
CA ALA A 88 -0.21 -4.73 3.04
C ALA A 88 0.12 -5.76 1.95
N LEU A 89 -0.70 -5.86 0.90
CA LEU A 89 -0.43 -6.73 -0.25
C LEU A 89 0.88 -6.34 -0.96
N ARG A 90 1.06 -5.04 -1.26
CA ARG A 90 2.29 -4.56 -1.91
C ARG A 90 3.53 -4.79 -1.07
N GLN A 91 3.45 -4.53 0.23
CA GLN A 91 4.55 -4.80 1.17
C GLN A 91 4.88 -6.29 1.23
N ALA A 92 3.88 -7.17 1.23
CA ALA A 92 4.09 -8.61 1.21
C ALA A 92 4.78 -9.08 -0.09
N ARG A 93 4.37 -8.54 -1.24
CA ARG A 93 5.01 -8.80 -2.54
C ARG A 93 6.45 -8.36 -2.56
N GLU A 94 6.71 -7.12 -2.18
CA GLU A 94 8.06 -6.56 -2.14
C GLU A 94 8.96 -7.34 -1.18
N HIS A 95 8.45 -7.75 -0.02
CA HIS A 95 9.18 -8.61 0.92
C HIS A 95 9.50 -9.99 0.30
N THR A 96 8.53 -10.60 -0.37
CA THR A 96 8.69 -11.90 -1.04
C THR A 96 9.74 -11.81 -2.15
N GLU A 97 9.68 -10.79 -3.00
CA GLU A 97 10.64 -10.56 -4.09
C GLU A 97 12.07 -10.39 -3.57
N ARG A 98 12.27 -9.59 -2.52
CA ARG A 98 13.59 -9.44 -1.88
C ARG A 98 14.11 -10.77 -1.32
N GLY A 99 13.23 -11.57 -0.73
CA GLY A 99 13.58 -12.91 -0.24
C GLY A 99 14.03 -13.84 -1.37
N LEU A 100 13.31 -13.85 -2.49
CA LEU A 100 13.66 -14.65 -3.66
C LEU A 100 14.98 -14.20 -4.29
N GLN A 101 15.22 -12.90 -4.40
CA GLN A 101 16.49 -12.35 -4.91
C GLN A 101 17.68 -12.76 -4.05
N ARG A 102 17.52 -12.78 -2.73
CA ARG A 102 18.56 -13.22 -1.80
C ARG A 102 18.91 -14.69 -2.01
N VAL A 103 17.91 -15.56 -2.06
CA VAL A 103 18.12 -17.01 -2.26
C VAL A 103 18.75 -17.28 -3.63
N ALA A 104 18.34 -16.56 -4.66
CA ALA A 104 18.95 -16.65 -5.98
C ALA A 104 20.43 -16.24 -5.96
N ALA A 105 20.78 -15.14 -5.28
CA ALA A 105 22.16 -14.70 -5.15
C ALA A 105 23.04 -15.68 -4.37
N GLU A 106 22.51 -16.26 -3.28
CA GLU A 106 23.19 -17.29 -2.49
C GLU A 106 23.44 -18.57 -3.32
N SER A 107 22.49 -18.95 -4.19
CA SER A 107 22.63 -20.11 -5.08
C SER A 107 23.70 -19.87 -6.16
N THR A 108 23.69 -18.70 -6.82
CA THR A 108 24.71 -18.35 -7.82
C THR A 108 26.12 -18.26 -7.21
N ALA A 109 26.26 -17.77 -5.98
CA ALA A 109 27.54 -17.74 -5.28
C ALA A 109 28.06 -19.15 -4.97
N ALA A 110 27.19 -20.07 -4.55
CA ALA A 110 27.55 -21.46 -4.30
C ALA A 110 28.02 -22.19 -5.58
N ASP A 111 27.35 -21.95 -6.71
CA ASP A 111 27.75 -22.52 -8.00
C ASP A 111 29.11 -21.98 -8.49
N ALA A 112 29.39 -20.69 -8.26
CA ALA A 112 30.67 -20.08 -8.60
C ALA A 112 31.85 -20.60 -7.76
N ASP A 113 31.63 -20.89 -6.47
CA ASP A 113 32.64 -21.50 -5.59
C ASP A 113 32.96 -22.95 -5.99
N LEU A 114 31.99 -23.69 -6.53
CA LEU A 114 32.21 -25.04 -7.06
C LEU A 114 33.04 -25.04 -8.35
N ASP A 115 32.80 -24.10 -9.26
CA ASP A 115 33.54 -23.97 -10.53
C ASP A 115 34.99 -23.48 -10.30
N ALA A 116 35.23 -22.65 -9.28
CA ALA A 116 36.57 -22.21 -8.90
C ALA A 116 37.42 -23.32 -8.25
N GLY A 117 36.79 -24.31 -7.63
CA GLY A 117 37.45 -25.48 -7.01
C GLY A 117 37.93 -26.53 -8.00
N ASP A 118 37.47 -26.50 -9.26
CA ASP A 118 37.78 -27.48 -10.31
C ASP A 118 38.86 -26.99 -11.28
N LEU A 119 39.49 -25.84 -11.00
CA LEU A 119 40.64 -25.35 -11.77
C LEU A 119 41.84 -26.29 -11.54
N PRO A 120 42.38 -26.95 -12.59
CA PRO A 120 43.50 -27.86 -12.42
C PRO A 120 44.71 -27.09 -11.91
N LEU A 121 45.28 -27.54 -10.79
CA LEU A 121 46.54 -27.07 -10.25
C LEU A 121 47.66 -27.44 -11.24
N GLU A 122 47.94 -26.56 -12.19
CA GLU A 122 49.15 -26.65 -13.01
C GLU A 122 50.36 -26.36 -12.13
N TRP A 123 51.18 -27.39 -11.92
CA TRP A 123 52.49 -27.34 -11.25
C TRP A 123 53.62 -27.18 -12.27
#